data_AF-A0A3M1CZN4-F1
#
_entry.id   AF-A0A3M1CZN4-F1
#
_cell.length_a   1.000
_cell.length_b   1.000
_cell.length_c   1.000
_cell.angle_alpha   90.00
_cell.angle_beta   90.00
_cell.angle_gamma   90.00
#
_symmetry.space_group_name_H-M   'P 1'
#
loop_
_entity.id
_entity.type
_entity.pdbx_description
1 polymer ?
#
loop_
_entity_poly.entity_id
_entity_poly.type
_entity_poly.pdbx_seq_one_letter_code
_entity_poly.pdbx_strand_id
1 'polypeptide(L)'
;MQAPLKIRLVLALAGLVVLFACGEELVGEEIGCEWFEGQNCWKASLDAATSCFHPEDQPCQLDAGGTRCDFGDGSRIDFTVPVDISSVGQQDWEQVWHFTIRKDGQACLTFQEVPGQLHQLETPSGTYSEKLVNVGIQITCPTGERYKVLVASNLAYCENARDILPGLFYSTDDQNTSISFFFNGGAEGRVHVFTALLP
;
A
#
# COMPACT_ATOMS: atom_id res chain seq x y z
N MET A 1 -62.61 -38.64 -41.21
CA MET A 1 -62.01 -38.91 -39.89
C MET A 1 -60.50 -38.84 -40.05
N GLN A 2 -59.91 -37.70 -39.71
CA GLN A 2 -58.46 -37.46 -39.77
C GLN A 2 -58.05 -36.95 -38.38
N ALA A 3 -57.10 -37.63 -37.74
CA ALA A 3 -56.57 -37.26 -36.44
C ALA A 3 -55.51 -36.15 -36.59
N PRO A 4 -55.45 -35.15 -35.68
CA PRO A 4 -54.42 -34.12 -35.75
C PRO A 4 -53.09 -34.61 -35.16
N LEU A 5 -52.03 -34.47 -35.95
CA LEU A 5 -50.64 -34.70 -35.58
C LEU A 5 -50.17 -33.62 -34.60
N LYS A 6 -49.95 -33.98 -33.32
CA LYS A 6 -49.40 -33.06 -32.30
C LYS A 6 -47.87 -33.03 -32.42
N ILE A 7 -47.33 -32.02 -33.10
CA ILE A 7 -45.89 -31.72 -33.09
C ILE A 7 -45.56 -31.00 -31.78
N ARG A 8 -44.83 -31.68 -30.88
CA ARG A 8 -44.24 -31.04 -29.70
C ARG A 8 -42.91 -30.42 -30.11
N LEU A 9 -42.90 -29.11 -30.31
CA LEU A 9 -41.69 -28.31 -30.49
C LEU A 9 -41.02 -28.16 -29.12
N VAL A 10 -39.99 -28.96 -28.84
CA VAL A 10 -39.12 -28.77 -27.68
C VAL A 10 -38.09 -27.73 -28.06
N LEU A 11 -38.35 -26.46 -27.70
CA LEU A 11 -37.36 -25.40 -27.73
C LEU A 11 -36.33 -25.67 -26.63
N ALA A 12 -35.21 -26.29 -27.01
CA ALA A 12 -34.00 -26.26 -26.20
C ALA A 12 -33.40 -24.85 -26.31
N LEU A 13 -33.73 -23.97 -25.35
CA LEU A 13 -32.94 -22.76 -25.13
C LEU A 13 -31.55 -23.20 -24.65
N ALA A 14 -30.62 -23.31 -25.60
CA ALA A 14 -29.21 -23.30 -25.29
C ALA A 14 -28.86 -21.88 -24.81
N GLY A 15 -28.94 -21.68 -23.49
CA GLY A 15 -28.46 -20.48 -22.84
C GLY A 15 -26.96 -20.35 -23.07
N LEU A 16 -26.59 -19.46 -24.00
CA LEU A 16 -25.23 -19.02 -24.19
C LEU A 16 -24.82 -18.22 -22.95
N VAL A 17 -24.24 -18.89 -21.95
CA VAL A 17 -23.59 -18.22 -20.83
C VAL A 17 -22.33 -17.57 -21.39
N VAL A 18 -22.47 -16.32 -21.83
CA VAL A 18 -21.31 -15.48 -22.15
C VAL A 18 -20.65 -15.16 -20.82
N LEU A 19 -19.64 -15.94 -20.46
CA LEU A 19 -18.65 -15.56 -19.46
C LEU A 19 -17.88 -14.38 -20.03
N PHE A 20 -18.46 -13.18 -19.97
CA PHE A 20 -17.64 -11.98 -19.98
C PHE A 20 -16.76 -12.12 -18.75
N ALA A 21 -15.48 -12.39 -18.97
CA ALA A 21 -14.44 -12.11 -18.01
C ALA A 21 -14.48 -10.59 -17.79
N CYS A 22 -15.38 -10.14 -16.92
CA CYS A 22 -15.48 -8.75 -16.51
C CYS A 22 -14.15 -8.45 -15.82
N GLY A 23 -13.30 -7.67 -16.48
CA GLY A 23 -12.14 -7.08 -15.83
C GLY A 23 -12.60 -6.33 -14.59
N GLU A 24 -11.72 -6.24 -13.60
CA GLU A 24 -12.03 -5.52 -12.38
C GLU A 24 -12.36 -4.05 -12.71
N GLU A 25 -13.51 -3.59 -12.21
CA GLU A 25 -14.00 -2.25 -12.45
C GLU A 25 -13.35 -1.27 -11.48
N LEU A 26 -12.90 -0.13 -12.01
CA LEU A 26 -12.37 0.98 -11.22
C LEU A 26 -13.53 1.79 -10.61
N VAL A 27 -13.74 1.65 -9.30
CA VAL A 27 -14.86 2.27 -8.58
C VAL A 27 -14.42 3.41 -7.66
N GLY A 28 -15.35 4.31 -7.33
CA GLY A 28 -15.10 5.46 -6.46
C GLY A 28 -15.26 6.81 -7.16
N GLU A 29 -15.19 7.87 -6.38
CA GLU A 29 -15.16 9.27 -6.85
C GLU A 29 -13.85 9.56 -7.57
N GLU A 30 -13.92 10.24 -8.72
CA GLU A 30 -12.72 10.62 -9.47
C GLU A 30 -11.98 11.77 -8.77
N ILE A 31 -10.67 11.62 -8.58
CA ILE A 31 -9.81 12.59 -7.90
C ILE A 31 -8.61 12.97 -8.75
N GLY A 32 -8.12 14.20 -8.57
CA GLY A 32 -6.91 14.73 -9.18
C GLY A 32 -5.84 15.16 -8.17
N CYS A 33 -4.90 15.97 -8.63
CA CYS A 33 -3.78 16.49 -7.81
C CYS A 33 -4.27 17.26 -6.58
N GLU A 34 -5.37 18.01 -6.70
CA GLU A 34 -5.95 18.81 -5.63
C GLU A 34 -6.36 17.98 -4.40
N TRP A 35 -6.74 16.72 -4.60
CA TRP A 35 -7.04 15.80 -3.50
C TRP A 35 -5.77 15.38 -2.75
N PHE A 36 -4.65 15.22 -3.47
CA PHE A 36 -3.35 14.90 -2.88
C PHE A 36 -2.68 16.12 -2.25
N GLU A 37 -2.94 17.32 -2.73
CA GLU A 37 -2.48 18.57 -2.10
C GLU A 37 -3.27 18.87 -0.82
N GLY A 38 -4.57 18.53 -0.79
CA GLY A 38 -5.44 18.74 0.35
C GLY A 38 -5.30 17.72 1.48
N GLN A 39 -6.18 17.86 2.48
CA GLN A 39 -6.38 16.83 3.50
C GLN A 39 -7.08 15.63 2.88
N ASN A 40 -6.56 14.43 3.18
CA ASN A 40 -7.08 13.19 2.62
C ASN A 40 -6.86 12.01 3.56
N CYS A 41 -7.42 10.85 3.23
CA CYS A 41 -7.39 9.72 4.13
C CYS A 41 -6.02 9.05 4.26
N TRP A 42 -5.08 9.27 3.32
CA TRP A 42 -3.69 8.85 3.49
C TRP A 42 -3.01 9.66 4.59
N LYS A 43 -3.08 11.00 4.51
CA LYS A 43 -2.55 11.90 5.56
C LYS A 43 -3.17 11.60 6.92
N ALA A 44 -4.49 11.45 6.98
CA ALA A 44 -5.18 11.09 8.22
C ALA A 44 -4.76 9.73 8.79
N SER A 45 -4.40 8.76 7.93
CA SER A 45 -3.87 7.47 8.37
C SER A 45 -2.47 7.64 8.97
N LEU A 46 -1.59 8.41 8.32
CA LEU A 46 -0.27 8.73 8.86
C LEU A 46 -0.36 9.47 10.20
N ASP A 47 -1.27 10.44 10.32
CA ASP A 47 -1.51 11.18 11.58
C ASP A 47 -1.94 10.24 12.71
N ALA A 48 -2.81 9.27 12.43
CA ALA A 48 -3.25 8.26 13.38
C ALA A 48 -2.12 7.32 13.84
N ALA A 49 -1.06 7.17 13.04
CA ALA A 49 0.10 6.34 13.34
C ALA A 49 1.31 7.11 13.89
N THR A 50 1.19 8.42 14.15
CA THR A 50 2.30 9.26 14.63
C THR A 50 3.03 8.71 15.86
N SER A 51 2.31 8.03 16.75
CA SER A 51 2.90 7.39 17.94
C SER A 51 3.89 6.24 17.66
N CYS A 52 3.88 5.72 16.43
CA CYS A 52 4.75 4.64 15.94
C CYS A 52 6.02 5.13 15.26
N PHE A 53 6.09 6.42 14.92
CA PHE A 53 7.26 6.96 14.24
C PHE A 53 8.38 7.19 15.25
N HIS A 54 9.59 6.84 14.84
CA HIS A 54 10.80 7.01 15.63
C HIS A 54 11.66 8.10 15.00
N PRO A 55 12.19 9.04 15.79
CA PRO A 55 13.13 10.03 15.29
C PRO A 55 14.36 9.38 14.62
N GLU A 56 14.96 10.08 13.65
CA GLU A 56 16.15 9.61 12.93
C GLU A 56 17.36 9.38 13.85
N ASP A 57 17.47 10.14 14.94
CA ASP A 57 18.53 10.00 15.93
C ASP A 57 18.31 8.86 16.94
N GLN A 58 17.23 8.07 16.77
CA GLN A 58 16.90 6.90 17.57
C GLN A 58 16.77 5.64 16.71
N PRO A 59 17.88 5.17 16.10
CA PRO A 59 17.83 3.99 15.26
C PRO A 59 17.61 2.71 16.10
N CYS A 60 17.04 1.69 15.46
CA CYS A 60 16.97 0.34 16.01
C CYS A 60 18.08 -0.56 15.41
N GLN A 61 18.40 -1.66 16.08
CA GLN A 61 19.34 -2.66 15.53
C GLN A 61 18.57 -3.77 14.83
N LEU A 62 18.79 -3.93 13.52
CA LEU A 62 18.23 -5.04 12.76
C LEU A 62 18.96 -6.33 13.14
N ASP A 63 18.21 -7.41 13.32
CA ASP A 63 18.78 -8.72 13.57
C ASP A 63 19.45 -9.32 12.32
N ALA A 64 20.32 -10.30 12.53
CA ALA A 64 21.02 -11.00 11.44
C ALA A 64 20.07 -11.72 10.45
N GLY A 65 18.81 -11.93 10.84
CA GLY A 65 17.78 -12.52 9.99
C GLY A 65 17.03 -11.52 9.12
N GLY A 66 17.21 -10.20 9.34
CA GLY A 66 16.42 -9.16 8.68
C GLY A 66 14.94 -9.18 9.06
N THR A 67 14.57 -9.81 10.17
CA THR A 67 13.16 -10.02 10.57
C THR A 67 12.70 -9.10 11.67
N ARG A 68 13.63 -8.49 12.41
CA ARG A 68 13.32 -7.76 13.63
C ARG A 68 14.26 -6.60 13.87
N CYS A 69 13.71 -5.48 14.31
CA CYS A 69 14.46 -4.32 14.77
C CYS A 69 13.86 -3.80 16.09
N ASP A 70 14.63 -3.82 17.18
CA ASP A 70 14.14 -3.38 18.51
C ASP A 70 14.68 -1.99 18.85
N PHE A 71 13.83 -1.13 19.40
CA PHE A 71 14.20 0.21 19.86
C PHE A 71 14.43 0.24 21.37
N GLY A 72 15.18 1.24 21.84
CA GLY A 72 15.47 1.44 23.27
C GLY A 72 14.24 1.84 24.11
N ASP A 73 13.17 2.33 23.49
CA ASP A 73 11.92 2.72 24.15
C ASP A 73 10.93 1.55 24.34
N GLY A 74 11.31 0.34 23.91
CA GLY A 74 10.48 -0.87 23.99
C GLY A 74 9.56 -1.08 22.79
N SER A 75 9.57 -0.20 21.79
CA SER A 75 8.96 -0.47 20.51
C SER A 75 9.79 -1.45 19.68
N ARG A 76 9.19 -2.00 18.63
CA ARG A 76 9.81 -2.96 17.73
C ARG A 76 9.21 -2.89 16.35
N ILE A 77 10.03 -3.11 15.33
CA ILE A 77 9.59 -3.44 13.97
C ILE A 77 9.73 -4.95 13.76
N ASP A 78 8.66 -5.52 13.21
CA ASP A 78 8.56 -6.90 12.77
C ASP A 78 8.44 -6.94 11.25
N PHE A 79 9.46 -7.43 10.57
CA PHE A 79 9.45 -7.62 9.13
C PHE A 79 8.91 -9.02 8.80
N THR A 80 7.69 -9.09 8.27
CA THR A 80 7.06 -10.35 7.85
C THR A 80 7.73 -10.90 6.60
N VAL A 81 8.18 -10.02 5.71
CA VAL A 81 9.12 -10.33 4.63
C VAL A 81 10.49 -9.87 5.12
N PRO A 82 11.46 -10.79 5.32
CA PRO A 82 12.79 -10.40 5.79
C PRO A 82 13.43 -9.36 4.88
N VAL A 83 14.15 -8.42 5.47
CA VAL A 83 15.01 -7.49 4.74
C VAL A 83 16.19 -8.28 4.16
N ASP A 84 16.39 -8.22 2.84
CA ASP A 84 17.57 -8.82 2.21
C ASP A 84 18.81 -7.95 2.44
N ILE A 85 19.44 -8.13 3.60
CA ILE A 85 20.62 -7.39 4.03
C ILE A 85 21.79 -7.60 3.05
N SER A 86 21.84 -8.74 2.35
CA SER A 86 22.97 -9.09 1.48
C SER A 86 23.02 -8.30 0.17
N SER A 87 21.88 -7.71 -0.23
CA SER A 87 21.75 -6.93 -1.46
C SER A 87 21.58 -5.42 -1.22
N VAL A 88 21.60 -4.97 0.03
CA VAL A 88 21.56 -3.54 0.38
C VAL A 88 22.66 -2.77 -0.36
N GLY A 89 22.26 -1.68 -1.03
CA GLY A 89 23.17 -0.81 -1.78
C GLY A 89 23.57 -1.33 -3.16
N GLN A 90 23.09 -2.50 -3.57
CA GLN A 90 23.25 -2.98 -4.95
C GLN A 90 22.26 -2.26 -5.88
N GLN A 91 22.66 -2.08 -7.14
CA GLN A 91 21.87 -1.35 -8.14
C GLN A 91 20.50 -1.99 -8.41
N ASP A 92 20.41 -3.31 -8.28
CA ASP A 92 19.21 -4.11 -8.58
C ASP A 92 18.53 -4.62 -7.29
N TRP A 93 18.66 -3.88 -6.18
CA TRP A 93 18.03 -4.29 -4.92
C TRP A 93 16.51 -4.15 -4.98
N GLU A 94 15.83 -5.28 -5.13
CA GLU A 94 14.37 -5.39 -5.08
C GLU A 94 13.93 -5.90 -3.70
N GLN A 95 13.50 -4.98 -2.84
CA GLN A 95 12.91 -5.31 -1.54
C GLN A 95 11.39 -5.14 -1.58
N VAL A 96 10.66 -6.18 -1.19
CA VAL A 96 9.22 -6.08 -0.89
C VAL A 96 9.06 -5.73 0.58
N TRP A 97 8.36 -4.63 0.87
CA TRP A 97 8.20 -4.14 2.22
C TRP A 97 6.91 -4.65 2.86
N HIS A 98 7.07 -5.45 3.91
CA HIS A 98 5.97 -5.86 4.77
C HIS A 98 6.45 -5.88 6.21
N PHE A 99 5.97 -4.93 7.00
CA PHE A 99 6.32 -4.86 8.42
C PHE A 99 5.20 -4.33 9.29
N THR A 100 5.29 -4.63 10.58
CA THR A 100 4.45 -4.07 11.64
C THR A 100 5.33 -3.37 12.65
N ILE A 101 4.99 -2.14 13.00
CA ILE A 101 5.54 -1.45 14.17
C ILE A 101 4.65 -1.75 15.37
N ARG A 102 5.27 -2.25 16.44
CA ARG A 102 4.63 -2.52 17.72
C ARG A 102 5.16 -1.59 18.78
N LYS A 103 4.27 -1.03 19.59
CA LYS A 103 4.57 -0.24 20.78
C LYS A 103 3.88 -0.87 21.97
N ASP A 104 4.62 -1.13 23.05
CA ASP A 104 4.12 -1.82 24.24
C ASP A 104 3.42 -3.16 23.92
N GLY A 105 3.93 -3.86 22.90
CA GLY A 105 3.38 -5.14 22.41
C GLY A 105 2.13 -5.03 21.54
N GLN A 106 1.58 -3.84 21.33
CA GLN A 106 0.42 -3.61 20.46
C GLN A 106 0.87 -3.11 19.09
N ALA A 107 0.29 -3.65 18.02
CA ALA A 107 0.51 -3.11 16.67
C ALA A 107 -0.11 -1.72 16.58
N CYS A 108 0.68 -0.75 16.14
CA CYS A 108 0.23 0.63 15.97
C CYS A 108 0.35 1.08 14.50
N LEU A 109 1.14 0.38 13.68
CA LEU A 109 1.19 0.53 12.24
C LEU A 109 1.53 -0.80 11.58
N THR A 110 0.85 -1.16 10.50
CA THR A 110 1.28 -2.23 9.60
C THR A 110 1.31 -1.70 8.18
N PHE A 111 2.43 -1.88 7.48
CA PHE A 111 2.57 -1.56 6.07
C PHE A 111 2.83 -2.83 5.28
N GLN A 112 2.18 -2.95 4.12
CA GLN A 112 2.30 -4.13 3.26
C GLN A 112 2.24 -3.73 1.78
N GLU A 113 3.27 -4.14 1.03
CA GLU A 113 3.18 -4.28 -0.42
C GLU A 113 2.53 -5.62 -0.74
N VAL A 114 1.30 -5.57 -1.26
CA VAL A 114 0.50 -6.78 -1.51
C VAL A 114 0.50 -7.08 -3.01
N PRO A 115 0.74 -8.34 -3.45
CA PRO A 115 0.64 -8.71 -4.86
C PRO A 115 -0.72 -8.31 -5.46
N GLY A 116 -0.69 -7.50 -6.53
CA GLY A 116 -1.90 -6.99 -7.18
C GLY A 116 -2.52 -5.75 -6.50
N GLN A 117 -1.86 -5.20 -5.49
CA GLN A 117 -2.11 -3.85 -4.95
C GLN A 117 -0.80 -3.06 -5.00
N LEU A 118 -0.87 -1.75 -4.78
CA LEU A 118 0.33 -0.93 -4.63
C LEU A 118 0.82 -1.06 -3.19
N HIS A 119 0.00 -0.64 -2.21
CA HIS A 119 0.30 -0.81 -0.80
C HIS A 119 -0.95 -0.72 0.07
N GLN A 120 -0.85 -1.28 1.29
CA GLN A 120 -1.80 -1.11 2.38
C GLN A 120 -1.11 -0.51 3.59
N LEU A 121 -1.83 0.34 4.31
CA LEU A 121 -1.42 0.92 5.58
C LEU A 121 -2.55 0.73 6.59
N GLU A 122 -2.31 -0.09 7.59
CA GLU A 122 -3.21 -0.30 8.73
C GLU A 122 -2.71 0.51 9.93
N THR A 123 -3.60 1.28 10.53
CA THR A 123 -3.33 2.16 11.67
C THR A 123 -4.49 2.09 12.66
N PRO A 124 -4.46 2.78 13.81
CA PRO A 124 -5.58 2.79 14.75
C PRO A 124 -6.89 3.36 14.17
N SER A 125 -6.82 4.13 13.08
CA SER A 125 -8.01 4.64 12.38
C SER A 125 -8.63 3.64 11.40
N GLY A 126 -7.95 2.51 11.15
CA GLY A 126 -8.35 1.45 10.21
C GLY A 126 -7.37 1.31 9.05
N THR A 127 -7.84 0.76 7.93
CA THR A 127 -7.00 0.39 6.78
C THR A 127 -7.17 1.33 5.61
N TYR A 128 -6.08 1.94 5.19
CA TYR A 128 -5.93 2.57 3.89
C TYR A 128 -5.37 1.54 2.88
N SER A 129 -5.87 1.56 1.65
CA SER A 129 -5.32 0.71 0.58
C SER A 129 -5.34 1.38 -0.79
N GLU A 130 -4.27 1.16 -1.55
CA GLU A 130 -4.14 1.54 -2.95
C GLU A 130 -4.00 0.33 -3.85
N LYS A 131 -4.74 0.33 -4.95
CA LYS A 131 -4.72 -0.75 -5.93
C LYS A 131 -4.63 -0.22 -7.35
N LEU A 132 -3.76 -0.83 -8.15
CA LEU A 132 -3.76 -0.63 -9.59
C LEU A 132 -4.90 -1.44 -10.23
N VAL A 133 -5.82 -0.78 -10.93
CA VAL A 133 -6.91 -1.40 -11.68
C VAL A 133 -6.82 -0.92 -13.13
N ASN A 134 -6.46 -1.83 -14.03
CA ASN A 134 -6.07 -1.52 -15.41
C ASN A 134 -4.91 -0.51 -15.44
N VAL A 135 -5.16 0.73 -15.84
CA VAL A 135 -4.17 1.83 -15.86
C VAL A 135 -4.44 2.89 -14.79
N GLY A 136 -5.50 2.72 -13.99
CA GLY A 136 -5.92 3.64 -12.95
C GLY A 136 -5.56 3.15 -11.55
N ILE A 137 -5.67 4.04 -10.57
CA ILE A 137 -5.48 3.72 -9.14
C ILE A 137 -6.83 3.80 -8.46
N GLN A 138 -7.17 2.80 -7.66
CA GLN A 138 -8.29 2.84 -6.73
C GLN A 138 -7.76 2.98 -5.32
N ILE A 139 -8.31 3.94 -4.59
CA ILE A 139 -8.01 4.20 -3.18
C ILE A 139 -9.24 3.79 -2.36
N THR A 140 -9.01 3.08 -1.26
CA THR A 140 -10.04 2.83 -0.24
C THR A 140 -9.54 3.38 1.09
N CYS A 141 -10.34 4.25 1.70
CA CYS A 141 -10.04 4.86 2.98
C CYS A 141 -10.47 3.96 4.15
N PRO A 142 -9.94 4.19 5.38
CA PRO A 142 -10.32 3.43 6.57
C PRO A 142 -11.83 3.43 6.89
N THR A 143 -12.51 4.52 6.52
CA THR A 143 -13.96 4.74 6.62
C THR A 143 -14.78 3.95 5.60
N GLY A 144 -14.14 3.36 4.59
CA GLY A 144 -14.77 2.62 3.49
C GLY A 144 -15.08 3.46 2.24
N GLU A 145 -14.86 4.77 2.27
CA GLU A 145 -14.95 5.63 1.10
C GLU A 145 -13.94 5.21 0.02
N ARG A 146 -14.32 5.37 -1.25
CA ARG A 146 -13.50 4.96 -2.39
C ARG A 146 -13.30 6.10 -3.36
N TYR A 147 -12.05 6.24 -3.80
CA TYR A 147 -11.64 7.23 -4.78
C TYR A 147 -10.89 6.55 -5.92
N LYS A 148 -10.82 7.22 -7.07
CA LYS A 148 -10.11 6.70 -8.23
C LYS A 148 -9.38 7.78 -9.00
N VAL A 149 -8.25 7.38 -9.57
CA VAL A 149 -7.51 8.10 -10.59
C VAL A 149 -7.60 7.28 -11.87
N LEU A 150 -8.16 7.83 -12.94
CA LEU A 150 -8.42 7.07 -14.17
C LEU A 150 -7.13 6.57 -14.85
N VAL A 151 -6.08 7.39 -14.81
CA VAL A 151 -4.78 7.10 -15.42
C VAL A 151 -3.68 7.48 -14.43
N ALA A 152 -3.02 6.48 -13.83
CA ALA A 152 -2.02 6.66 -12.79
C ALA A 152 -0.88 7.60 -13.20
N SER A 153 -0.45 7.53 -14.47
CA SER A 153 0.63 8.37 -15.00
C SER A 153 0.29 9.86 -15.00
N ASN A 154 -0.98 10.25 -14.91
CA ASN A 154 -1.35 11.65 -14.85
C ASN A 154 -0.90 12.31 -13.53
N LEU A 155 -0.72 11.52 -12.47
CA LEU A 155 -0.23 12.03 -11.18
C LEU A 155 1.24 12.48 -11.25
N ALA A 156 2.01 11.99 -12.24
CA ALA A 156 3.38 12.45 -12.47
C ALA A 156 3.45 13.93 -12.92
N TYR A 157 2.33 14.51 -13.34
CA TYR A 157 2.23 15.92 -13.73
C TYR A 157 1.77 16.84 -12.59
N CYS A 158 1.46 16.30 -11.40
CA CYS A 158 1.16 17.14 -10.25
C CYS A 158 2.38 17.95 -9.83
N GLU A 159 2.17 19.20 -9.40
CA GLU A 159 3.24 19.99 -8.80
C GLU A 159 3.69 19.30 -7.51
N ASN A 160 5.00 19.14 -7.33
CA ASN A 160 5.59 18.46 -6.17
C ASN A 160 5.04 17.02 -5.95
N ALA A 161 4.76 16.28 -7.03
CA ALA A 161 4.23 14.91 -6.97
C ALA A 161 4.99 13.99 -5.98
N ARG A 162 6.30 14.19 -5.83
CA ARG A 162 7.13 13.41 -4.88
C ARG A 162 6.78 13.65 -3.41
N ASP A 163 6.25 14.81 -3.08
CA ASP A 163 5.95 15.22 -1.71
C ASP A 163 4.49 14.99 -1.37
N ILE A 164 3.57 15.10 -2.35
CA ILE A 164 2.12 15.01 -2.08
C ILE A 164 1.52 13.62 -2.32
N LEU A 165 2.14 12.79 -3.16
CA LEU A 165 1.59 11.48 -3.48
C LEU A 165 1.93 10.48 -2.38
N PRO A 166 0.97 9.62 -2.00
CA PRO A 166 1.23 8.49 -1.14
C PRO A 166 2.32 7.62 -1.73
N GLY A 167 3.15 7.08 -0.85
CA GLY A 167 4.13 6.12 -1.28
C GLY A 167 5.18 5.86 -0.23
N LEU A 168 6.01 4.91 -0.58
CA LEU A 168 7.15 4.51 0.19
C LEU A 168 8.43 5.06 -0.43
N PHE A 169 9.32 5.57 0.41
CA PHE A 169 10.71 5.82 0.10
C PHE A 169 11.61 5.20 1.17
N TYR A 170 12.72 4.60 0.76
CA TYR A 170 13.78 4.19 1.67
C TYR A 170 15.13 4.71 1.15
N SER A 171 16.08 4.86 2.04
CA SER A 171 17.46 5.24 1.69
C SER A 171 18.46 4.50 2.56
N THR A 172 19.65 4.24 2.02
CA THR A 172 20.79 3.74 2.79
C THR A 172 21.78 4.86 3.04
N ASP A 173 22.62 4.71 4.07
CA ASP A 173 23.78 5.58 4.24
C ASP A 173 24.90 5.25 3.23
N ASP A 174 25.92 6.11 3.17
CA ASP A 174 27.05 5.96 2.24
C ASP A 174 27.86 4.67 2.46
N GLN A 175 27.74 4.03 3.62
CA GLN A 175 28.46 2.82 3.98
C GLN A 175 27.59 1.56 3.85
N ASN A 176 26.32 1.70 3.46
CA ASN A 176 25.31 0.66 3.54
C ASN A 176 25.27 -0.02 4.91
N THR A 177 25.36 0.76 5.98
CA THR A 177 25.30 0.30 7.39
C THR A 177 23.95 0.56 8.03
N SER A 178 23.06 1.28 7.36
CA SER A 178 21.71 1.55 7.83
C SER A 178 20.71 1.72 6.68
N ILE A 179 19.44 1.50 6.98
CA ILE A 179 18.29 1.77 6.11
C ILE A 179 17.34 2.71 6.86
N SER A 180 17.03 3.86 6.27
CA SER A 180 16.00 4.78 6.73
C SER A 180 14.75 4.63 5.89
N PHE A 181 13.59 4.61 6.54
CA PHE A 181 12.28 4.37 5.93
C PHE A 181 11.38 5.60 6.08
N PHE A 182 10.70 5.98 5.00
CA PHE A 182 9.89 7.19 4.93
C PHE A 182 8.59 6.97 4.17
N PHE A 183 7.50 7.57 4.64
CA PHE A 183 6.29 7.74 3.84
C PHE A 183 6.29 9.10 3.14
N ASN A 184 5.92 9.14 1.86
CA ASN A 184 5.62 10.39 1.15
C ASN A 184 4.13 10.74 1.30
N GLY A 185 3.72 11.95 0.93
CA GLY A 185 2.32 12.38 0.95
C GLY A 185 1.78 12.72 2.34
N GLY A 186 2.64 12.90 3.34
CA GLY A 186 2.26 13.37 4.68
C GLY A 186 1.83 14.84 4.69
N ALA A 187 1.39 15.34 5.85
CA ALA A 187 0.94 16.73 6.00
C ALA A 187 2.01 17.77 5.60
N GLU A 188 3.29 17.43 5.80
CA GLU A 188 4.46 18.27 5.46
C GLU A 188 5.31 17.64 4.35
N GLY A 189 4.72 16.76 3.53
CA GLY A 189 5.40 16.08 2.44
C GLY A 189 5.92 14.70 2.84
N ARG A 190 7.08 14.61 3.48
CA ARG A 190 7.67 13.32 3.88
C ARG A 190 7.64 13.12 5.38
N VAL A 191 7.32 11.90 5.79
CA VAL A 191 7.31 11.44 7.18
C VAL A 191 8.39 10.38 7.35
N HIS A 192 9.40 10.69 8.15
CA HIS A 192 10.35 9.68 8.61
C HIS A 192 9.65 8.72 9.58
N VAL A 193 9.88 7.43 9.40
CA VAL A 193 9.21 6.37 10.17
C VAL A 193 10.19 5.71 11.12
N PHE A 194 11.35 5.27 10.59
CA PHE A 194 12.41 4.66 11.38
C PHE A 194 13.73 4.63 10.62
N THR A 195 14.80 4.36 11.37
CA THR A 195 16.11 3.97 10.84
C THR A 195 16.54 2.66 11.50
N ALA A 196 16.98 1.70 10.69
CA ALA A 196 17.46 0.40 11.11
C ALA A 196 18.96 0.26 10.80
N LEU A 197 19.78 0.02 11.82
CA LEU A 197 21.19 -0.32 11.67
C LEU A 197 21.33 -1.77 11.23
N LEU A 198 22.18 -2.01 10.24
CA LEU A 198 22.47 -3.34 9.72
C LEU A 198 23.50 -4.07 10.60
N PRO A 199 23.43 -5.41 10.68
CA PRO A 199 24.32 -6.23 11.51
C PRO A 199 25.74 -6.38 10.93
#